data_AF-A0ABD3AU25-F1
#
_entry.id   AF-A0ABD3AU25-F1
#
_cell.length_a   1.000
_cell.length_b   1.000
_cell.length_c   1.000
_cell.angle_alpha   90.00
_cell.angle_beta   90.00
_cell.angle_gamma   90.00
#
_symmetry.space_group_name_H-M   'P 1'
#
loop_
_entity.id
_entity.type
_entity.pdbx_description
1 polymer ?
#
loop_
_entity_poly.entity_id
_entity_poly.type
_entity_poly.pdbx_seq_one_letter_code
_entity_poly.pdbx_strand_id
1 'polypeptide(L)'
;MIKDAFPKESEEEENTSKTIRFTRLQHLKFQNLPSLTTFSKEIDSIEFSSLSNLDIYDLAAFKSLCTQHNSHISTDINIEKSLVDGNVSFPGARRLEIRGLNTVHEIWSSEVKSTDFLRLEVLVIKSSCSCKSLFSSSMAEGLKHLKELQVQISDCKMMKEVIAEEEEHRPGKQTKSFFPQLERLELGSLHDLRTFCHVNHSLE
;
A
#
# COMPACT_ATOMS: atom_id res chain seq x y z
N MET A 1 -7.59 -69.31 4.03
CA MET A 1 -7.13 -68.05 3.41
C MET A 1 -7.80 -66.92 4.15
N ILE A 2 -7.15 -66.41 5.21
CA ILE A 2 -7.59 -65.21 5.94
C ILE A 2 -6.78 -64.06 5.32
N LYS A 3 -7.45 -63.08 4.72
CA LYS A 3 -6.82 -61.84 4.26
C LYS A 3 -7.00 -60.83 5.39
N ASP A 4 -5.90 -60.50 6.04
CA ASP A 4 -5.84 -59.46 7.05
C ASP A 4 -6.22 -58.11 6.41
N ALA A 5 -7.26 -57.49 6.96
CA ALA A 5 -7.62 -56.11 6.70
C ALA A 5 -6.81 -55.24 7.65
N PHE A 6 -5.71 -54.67 7.16
CA PHE A 6 -5.05 -53.55 7.83
C PHE A 6 -5.97 -52.32 7.73
N PRO A 7 -6.25 -51.60 8.83
CA PRO A 7 -6.76 -50.26 8.73
C PRO A 7 -5.65 -49.39 8.13
N LYS A 8 -5.92 -48.71 7.02
CA LYS A 8 -5.11 -47.57 6.61
C LYS A 8 -5.32 -46.49 7.67
N GLU A 9 -4.32 -46.28 8.52
CA GLU A 9 -4.20 -45.04 9.27
C GLU A 9 -4.14 -43.92 8.24
N SER A 10 -5.20 -43.12 8.18
CA SER A 10 -5.19 -41.84 7.50
C SER A 10 -4.27 -40.93 8.32
N GLU A 11 -3.08 -40.66 7.79
CA GLU A 11 -2.29 -39.50 8.19
C GLU A 11 -3.13 -38.26 7.90
N GLU A 12 -3.82 -37.77 8.93
CA GLU A 12 -4.36 -36.41 8.93
C GLU A 12 -3.14 -35.48 8.97
N GLU A 13 -2.68 -35.04 7.80
CA GLU A 13 -1.83 -33.85 7.69
C GLU A 13 -2.62 -32.67 8.25
N GLU A 14 -2.40 -32.39 9.53
CA GLU A 14 -2.89 -31.20 10.19
C GLU A 14 -2.19 -29.99 9.53
N ASN A 15 -2.83 -29.46 8.47
CA ASN A 15 -2.39 -28.27 7.76
C ASN A 15 -2.59 -27.06 8.68
N THR A 16 -1.72 -26.93 9.69
CA THR A 16 -1.74 -25.84 10.65
C THR A 16 -1.26 -24.59 9.95
N SER A 17 -2.19 -23.72 9.55
CA SER A 17 -1.84 -22.45 8.94
C SER A 17 -0.92 -21.66 9.86
N LYS A 18 0.27 -21.30 9.37
CA LYS A 18 1.31 -20.63 10.15
C LYS A 18 1.05 -19.14 10.13
N THR A 19 0.57 -18.62 11.26
CA THR A 19 0.31 -17.18 11.43
C THR A 19 1.22 -16.60 12.52
N ILE A 20 1.86 -15.47 12.23
CA ILE A 20 2.60 -14.67 13.21
C ILE A 20 1.83 -13.37 13.49
N ARG A 21 1.68 -13.02 14.77
CA ARG A 21 1.05 -11.76 15.18
C ARG A 21 1.97 -10.97 16.11
N PHE A 22 2.26 -9.74 15.72
CA PHE A 22 2.99 -8.78 16.52
C PHE A 22 2.00 -7.86 17.26
N THR A 23 1.51 -8.32 18.41
CA THR A 23 0.47 -7.63 19.21
C THR A 23 1.00 -6.51 20.11
N ARG A 24 2.31 -6.32 20.17
CA ARG A 24 2.96 -5.29 21.00
C ARG A 24 3.89 -4.36 20.22
N LEU A 25 4.22 -4.71 18.98
CA LEU A 25 5.14 -3.90 18.18
C LEU A 25 4.40 -2.66 17.68
N GLN A 26 4.83 -1.49 18.16
CA GLN A 26 4.21 -0.20 17.83
C GLN A 26 4.96 0.55 16.73
N HIS A 27 6.26 0.28 16.58
CA HIS A 27 7.12 0.92 15.59
C HIS A 27 7.91 -0.15 14.85
N LEU A 28 7.79 -0.15 13.53
CA LEU A 28 8.53 -0.98 12.61
C LEU A 28 9.25 -0.08 11.62
N LYS A 29 10.55 -0.32 11.44
CA LYS A 29 11.39 0.46 10.55
C LYS A 29 12.23 -0.44 9.67
N PHE A 30 12.10 -0.26 8.37
CA PHE A 30 12.99 -0.82 7.35
C PHE A 30 13.95 0.26 6.89
N GLN A 31 15.25 -0.03 6.91
CA GLN A 31 16.26 0.92 6.46
C GLN A 31 17.39 0.19 5.74
N ASN A 32 17.66 0.60 4.49
CA ASN A 32 18.79 0.12 3.69
C ASN A 32 18.87 -1.41 3.61
N LEU A 33 17.78 -2.02 3.14
CA LEU A 33 17.66 -3.47 2.99
C LEU A 33 17.55 -3.84 1.49
N PRO A 34 18.65 -3.74 0.73
CA PRO A 34 18.63 -3.91 -0.73
C PRO A 34 18.28 -5.33 -1.18
N SER A 35 18.46 -6.33 -0.31
CA SER A 35 18.18 -7.74 -0.59
C SER A 35 16.86 -8.24 0.00
N LEU A 36 16.18 -7.44 0.84
CA LEU A 36 14.91 -7.85 1.43
C LEU A 36 13.83 -7.81 0.36
N THR A 37 13.27 -8.97 0.05
CA THR A 37 12.30 -9.10 -1.04
C THR A 37 10.99 -9.79 -0.63
N THR A 38 10.95 -10.34 0.58
CA THR A 38 9.78 -10.98 1.19
C THR A 38 10.01 -11.06 2.69
N PHE A 39 8.94 -11.10 3.48
CA PHE A 39 9.02 -11.28 4.95
C PHE A 39 9.17 -12.74 5.35
N SER A 40 8.48 -13.64 4.66
CA SER A 40 8.56 -15.07 4.89
C SER A 40 8.02 -15.84 3.68
N LYS A 41 8.62 -17.00 3.41
CA LYS A 41 8.12 -17.96 2.41
C LYS A 41 7.32 -19.11 3.03
N GLU A 42 7.42 -19.28 4.35
CA GLU A 42 6.89 -20.43 5.09
C GLU A 42 5.77 -20.04 6.05
N ILE A 43 5.40 -18.75 6.09
CA ILE A 43 4.35 -18.21 6.95
C ILE A 43 3.23 -17.71 6.06
N ASP A 44 2.00 -18.15 6.34
CA ASP A 44 0.83 -17.80 5.57
C ASP A 44 0.38 -16.36 5.84
N SER A 45 0.52 -15.91 7.09
CA SER A 45 0.12 -14.56 7.50
C SER A 45 0.99 -13.96 8.60
N ILE A 46 1.38 -12.70 8.43
CA ILE A 46 2.09 -11.87 9.38
C ILE A 46 1.26 -10.61 9.62
N GLU A 47 0.74 -10.46 10.83
CA GLU A 47 -0.09 -9.31 11.21
C GLU A 47 0.61 -8.44 12.25
N PHE A 48 0.70 -7.15 11.98
CA PHE A 48 1.21 -6.16 12.91
C PHE A 48 0.07 -5.40 13.60
N SER A 49 -0.68 -6.10 14.48
CA SER A 49 -1.97 -5.64 15.03
C SER A 49 -1.91 -4.33 15.83
N SER A 50 -0.77 -4.01 16.45
CA SER A 50 -0.61 -2.80 17.29
C SER A 50 0.36 -1.77 16.70
N LEU A 51 0.74 -1.95 15.44
CA LEU A 51 1.67 -1.05 14.78
C LEU A 51 1.03 0.30 14.56
N SER A 52 1.67 1.36 15.06
CA SER A 52 1.27 2.74 14.85
C SER A 52 2.17 3.43 13.83
N ASN A 53 3.47 3.13 13.87
CA ASN A 53 4.50 3.82 13.10
C ASN A 53 5.22 2.85 12.17
N LEU A 54 5.18 3.11 10.87
CA LEU A 54 5.88 2.36 9.84
C LEU A 54 6.82 3.30 9.08
N ASP A 55 8.13 3.06 9.20
CA ASP A 55 9.15 3.79 8.47
C ASP A 55 9.82 2.89 7.42
N ILE A 56 9.89 3.35 6.18
CA ILE A 56 10.42 2.61 5.03
C ILE A 56 11.47 3.47 4.33
N TYR A 57 12.75 3.18 4.55
CA TYR A 57 13.87 3.93 3.98
C TYR A 57 14.72 3.02 3.09
N ASP A 58 14.89 3.41 1.83
CA ASP A 58 15.80 2.77 0.87
C ASP A 58 15.55 1.26 0.70
N LEU A 59 14.28 0.90 0.44
CA LEU A 59 13.86 -0.47 0.10
C LEU A 59 13.92 -0.69 -1.42
N ALA A 60 15.13 -0.87 -1.96
CA ALA A 60 15.36 -0.97 -3.41
C ALA A 60 14.61 -2.13 -4.11
N ALA A 61 14.29 -3.20 -3.36
CA ALA A 61 13.64 -4.38 -3.88
C ALA A 61 12.10 -4.26 -3.95
N PHE A 62 11.49 -3.32 -3.21
CA PHE A 62 10.05 -3.11 -3.22
C PHE A 62 9.72 -1.88 -4.07
N LYS A 63 8.84 -2.07 -5.05
CA LYS A 63 8.47 -1.00 -5.99
C LYS A 63 7.12 -0.37 -5.67
N SER A 64 6.32 -1.00 -4.81
CA SER A 64 5.03 -0.48 -4.34
C SER A 64 4.81 -0.88 -2.89
N LEU A 65 3.89 -0.20 -2.20
CA LEU A 65 3.44 -0.60 -0.87
C LEU A 65 2.35 -1.67 -0.91
N CYS A 66 1.50 -1.68 -1.94
CA CYS A 66 0.38 -2.63 -2.09
C CYS A 66 0.31 -3.17 -3.51
N THR A 67 -0.17 -4.41 -3.69
CA THR A 67 -0.51 -5.01 -4.99
C THR A 67 -2.02 -5.19 -5.18
N GLN A 68 -2.44 -5.31 -6.44
CA GLN A 68 -3.77 -5.79 -6.80
C GLN A 68 -3.94 -7.25 -6.37
N HIS A 69 -5.09 -7.58 -5.77
CA HIS A 69 -5.52 -8.96 -5.57
C HIS A 69 -6.43 -9.38 -6.73
N ASN A 70 -5.92 -9.38 -7.96
CA ASN A 70 -6.67 -9.93 -9.09
C ASN A 70 -6.44 -11.45 -9.17
N SER A 71 -7.44 -12.21 -8.73
CA SER A 71 -7.47 -13.67 -8.78
C SER A 71 -7.68 -14.23 -10.19
N HIS A 72 -7.38 -13.48 -11.25
CA HIS A 72 -7.44 -14.00 -12.62
C HIS A 72 -6.36 -13.37 -13.50
N ILE A 73 -5.40 -14.23 -13.86
CA ILE A 73 -4.52 -14.18 -15.04
C ILE A 73 -3.45 -13.07 -15.05
N SER A 74 -2.22 -13.48 -14.73
CA SER A 74 -1.08 -13.20 -15.62
C SER A 74 0.04 -14.20 -15.33
N THR A 75 0.06 -15.29 -16.10
CA THR A 75 1.30 -16.03 -16.35
C THR A 75 2.22 -15.10 -17.14
N ASP A 76 3.40 -14.82 -16.58
CA ASP A 76 4.52 -14.08 -17.16
C ASP A 76 4.29 -12.58 -17.41
N ILE A 77 4.72 -11.74 -16.45
CA ILE A 77 5.52 -10.49 -16.61
C ILE A 77 5.85 -10.02 -15.18
N ASN A 78 7.11 -10.18 -14.77
CA ASN A 78 7.81 -9.45 -13.71
C ASN A 78 6.93 -8.80 -12.61
N ILE A 79 6.37 -9.62 -11.70
CA ILE A 79 5.53 -9.13 -10.59
C ILE A 79 6.38 -8.19 -9.75
N GLU A 80 6.06 -6.89 -9.82
CA GLU A 80 6.72 -5.88 -9.00
C GLU A 80 6.44 -6.19 -7.53
N LYS A 81 7.51 -6.31 -6.72
CA LYS A 81 7.38 -6.71 -5.31
C LYS A 81 6.73 -5.58 -4.51
N SER A 82 5.71 -5.96 -3.75
CA SER A 82 4.97 -5.09 -2.85
C SER A 82 5.27 -5.45 -1.39
N LEU A 83 5.28 -4.45 -0.51
CA LEU A 83 5.47 -4.67 0.92
C LEU A 83 4.25 -5.33 1.57
N VAL A 84 3.05 -4.97 1.11
CA VAL A 84 1.76 -5.59 1.43
C VAL A 84 1.35 -6.41 0.20
N ASP A 85 1.66 -7.70 0.21
CA ASP A 85 1.39 -8.65 -0.89
C ASP A 85 0.31 -9.69 -0.54
N GLY A 86 -0.42 -9.48 0.56
CA GLY A 86 -1.50 -10.33 1.03
C GLY A 86 -1.13 -11.23 2.21
N ASN A 87 0.15 -11.53 2.42
CA ASN A 87 0.60 -12.26 3.62
C ASN A 87 0.94 -11.33 4.79
N VAL A 88 1.33 -10.07 4.52
CA VAL A 88 1.65 -9.08 5.55
C VAL A 88 0.55 -8.03 5.63
N SER A 89 0.13 -7.66 6.84
CA SER A 89 -0.83 -6.58 7.07
C SER A 89 -0.43 -5.63 8.20
N PHE A 90 -0.84 -4.36 8.06
CA PHE A 90 -0.55 -3.26 8.97
C PHE A 90 -1.84 -2.53 9.43
N PRO A 91 -2.85 -3.22 9.98
CA PRO A 91 -4.21 -2.69 10.18
C PRO A 91 -4.32 -1.54 11.20
N GLY A 92 -3.27 -1.30 11.98
CA GLY A 92 -3.19 -0.24 12.98
C GLY A 92 -2.43 1.01 12.54
N ALA A 93 -1.80 1.00 11.35
CA ALA A 93 -0.84 2.03 10.96
C ALA A 93 -1.47 3.43 10.97
N ARG A 94 -0.89 4.33 11.77
CA ARG A 94 -1.31 5.74 11.88
C ARG A 94 -0.32 6.69 11.24
N ARG A 95 0.96 6.34 11.27
CA ARG A 95 2.04 7.11 10.65
C ARG A 95 2.81 6.23 9.70
N LEU A 96 2.95 6.71 8.47
CA LEU A 96 3.76 6.09 7.43
C LEU A 96 4.76 7.12 6.90
N GLU A 97 6.04 6.76 6.94
CA GLU A 97 7.10 7.55 6.32
C GLU A 97 7.91 6.73 5.34
N ILE A 98 8.03 7.28 4.14
CA ILE A 98 8.68 6.63 3.01
C ILE A 98 9.81 7.51 2.53
N ARG A 99 11.01 6.93 2.43
CA ARG A 99 12.18 7.60 1.88
C ARG A 99 12.91 6.71 0.88
N GLY A 100 13.37 7.27 -0.23
CA GLY A 100 14.28 6.58 -1.15
C GLY A 100 13.69 5.34 -1.85
N LEU A 101 12.37 5.33 -2.10
CA LEU A 101 11.75 4.40 -3.05
C LEU A 101 12.11 4.85 -4.48
N ASN A 102 13.27 4.41 -4.96
CA ASN A 102 13.78 4.79 -6.27
C ASN A 102 12.99 4.09 -7.39
N THR A 103 12.67 4.79 -8.47
CA THR A 103 12.06 4.23 -9.72
C THR A 103 10.66 3.61 -9.56
N VAL A 104 9.81 4.25 -8.77
CA VAL A 104 8.41 3.81 -8.60
C VAL A 104 7.48 4.55 -9.57
N HIS A 105 6.71 3.79 -10.36
CA HIS A 105 5.65 4.31 -11.22
C HIS A 105 4.36 4.63 -10.46
N GLU A 106 4.07 3.88 -9.39
CA GLU A 106 2.93 4.08 -8.48
C GLU A 106 3.29 3.65 -7.05
N ILE A 107 3.10 4.53 -6.06
CA ILE A 107 3.38 4.21 -4.65
C ILE A 107 2.28 3.29 -4.07
N TRP A 108 1.05 3.50 -4.54
CA TRP A 108 -0.15 2.75 -4.21
C TRP A 108 -0.62 2.08 -5.49
N SER A 109 -0.92 0.78 -5.46
CA SER A 109 -1.54 0.13 -6.61
C SER A 109 -2.96 0.67 -6.83
N SER A 110 -3.34 0.91 -8.08
CA SER A 110 -4.63 1.47 -8.53
C SER A 110 -5.92 0.82 -8.01
N GLU A 111 -5.85 -0.35 -7.34
CA GLU A 111 -7.02 -1.07 -6.81
C GLU A 111 -6.82 -1.52 -5.35
N VAL A 112 -6.35 -0.62 -4.48
CA VAL A 112 -6.17 -0.95 -3.06
C VAL A 112 -7.52 -1.29 -2.40
N LYS A 113 -7.80 -2.59 -2.28
CA LYS A 113 -8.75 -3.12 -1.28
C LYS A 113 -8.11 -3.30 0.10
N SER A 114 -6.80 -3.10 0.23
CA SER A 114 -6.14 -3.20 1.53
C SER A 114 -6.60 -2.07 2.44
N THR A 115 -7.18 -2.46 3.57
CA THR A 115 -7.65 -1.52 4.59
C THR A 115 -6.52 -1.00 5.50
N ASP A 116 -5.29 -1.48 5.31
CA ASP A 116 -4.15 -1.24 6.21
C ASP A 116 -3.80 0.23 6.37
N PHE A 117 -3.98 1.01 5.30
CA PHE A 117 -3.60 2.42 5.28
C PHE A 117 -4.78 3.39 5.45
N LEU A 118 -6.02 2.89 5.60
CA LEU A 118 -7.20 3.74 5.75
C LEU A 118 -7.25 4.52 7.08
N ARG A 119 -6.46 4.10 8.07
CA ARG A 119 -6.33 4.74 9.39
C ARG A 119 -5.14 5.70 9.49
N LEU A 120 -4.43 5.94 8.39
CA LEU A 120 -3.31 6.87 8.39
C LEU A 120 -3.78 8.27 8.80
N GLU A 121 -3.07 8.83 9.78
CA GLU A 121 -3.18 10.20 10.23
C GLU A 121 -2.03 11.05 9.70
N VAL A 122 -0.84 10.45 9.51
CA VAL A 122 0.36 11.14 9.05
C VAL A 122 1.00 10.34 7.92
N LEU A 123 1.19 10.99 6.77
CA LEU A 123 1.86 10.43 5.61
C LEU A 123 3.00 11.36 5.17
N VAL A 124 4.23 10.83 5.19
CA VAL A 124 5.43 11.54 4.74
C VAL A 124 6.10 10.76 3.63
N ILE A 125 6.27 11.39 2.46
CA ILE A 125 6.88 10.76 1.29
C ILE A 125 8.03 11.63 0.82
N LYS A 126 9.27 11.10 0.87
CA LYS A 126 10.49 11.77 0.40
C LYS A 126 11.24 10.86 -0.58
N SER A 127 10.91 10.93 -1.86
CA SER A 127 11.38 9.94 -2.83
C SER A 127 11.72 10.52 -4.19
N SER A 128 12.25 9.70 -5.09
CA SER A 128 12.31 9.98 -6.53
C SER A 128 11.34 9.02 -7.25
N CYS A 129 10.09 9.44 -7.44
CA CYS A 129 9.10 8.70 -8.22
C CYS A 129 9.08 9.20 -9.68
N SER A 130 8.68 8.35 -10.62
CA SER A 130 8.31 8.73 -12.00
C SER A 130 6.79 8.70 -12.20
N CYS A 131 6.05 8.88 -11.09
CA CYS A 131 4.60 8.77 -11.04
C CYS A 131 3.90 9.99 -11.66
N LYS A 132 2.77 9.78 -12.35
CA LYS A 132 1.97 10.86 -12.99
C LYS A 132 1.07 11.59 -11.98
N SER A 133 0.61 10.85 -10.99
CA SER A 133 -0.13 11.31 -9.84
C SER A 133 0.34 10.54 -8.60
N LEU A 134 0.07 11.09 -7.41
CA LEU A 134 0.45 10.44 -6.16
C LEU A 134 -0.64 9.50 -5.65
N PHE A 135 -1.91 9.85 -5.83
CA PHE A 135 -3.06 9.06 -5.42
C PHE A 135 -4.03 8.90 -6.58
N SER A 136 -4.76 7.80 -6.59
CA SER A 136 -6.02 7.72 -7.32
C SER A 136 -7.16 8.34 -6.51
N SER A 137 -8.26 8.70 -7.17
CA SER A 137 -9.42 9.29 -6.48
C SER A 137 -9.96 8.39 -5.37
N SER A 138 -10.03 7.08 -5.62
CA SER A 138 -10.47 6.09 -4.63
C SER A 138 -9.55 6.01 -3.41
N MET A 139 -8.23 6.06 -3.60
CA MET A 139 -7.28 6.06 -2.49
C MET A 139 -7.42 7.33 -1.64
N ALA A 140 -7.52 8.50 -2.29
CA ALA A 140 -7.68 9.77 -1.59
C ALA A 140 -9.02 9.84 -0.82
N GLU A 141 -10.09 9.23 -1.34
CA GLU A 141 -11.38 9.07 -0.64
C GLU A 141 -11.28 8.14 0.57
N GLY A 142 -10.43 7.11 0.51
CA GLY A 142 -10.22 6.16 1.61
C GLY A 142 -9.45 6.75 2.80
N LEU A 143 -8.55 7.70 2.55
CA LEU A 143 -7.69 8.36 3.54
C LEU A 143 -8.43 9.45 4.35
N LYS A 144 -9.57 9.11 4.95
CA LYS A 144 -10.46 10.05 5.65
C LYS A 144 -9.91 10.59 6.96
N HIS A 145 -8.98 9.87 7.56
CA HIS A 145 -8.35 10.22 8.84
C HIS A 145 -7.02 10.96 8.69
N LEU A 146 -6.60 11.22 7.44
CA LEU A 146 -5.31 11.86 7.18
C LEU A 146 -5.35 13.32 7.65
N LYS A 147 -4.48 13.64 8.60
CA LYS A 147 -4.32 14.98 9.20
C LYS A 147 -3.09 15.69 8.66
N GLU A 148 -2.05 14.94 8.31
CA GLU A 148 -0.80 15.49 7.80
C GLU A 148 -0.34 14.75 6.55
N LEU A 149 -0.09 15.51 5.49
CA LEU A 149 0.50 15.05 4.25
C LEU A 149 1.74 15.88 3.94
N GLN A 150 2.91 15.24 3.95
CA GLN A 150 4.16 15.84 3.48
C GLN A 150 4.67 15.07 2.26
N VAL A 151 4.85 15.74 1.14
CA VAL A 151 5.32 15.15 -0.11
C VAL A 151 6.51 15.96 -0.62
N GLN A 152 7.66 15.29 -0.72
CA GLN A 152 8.86 15.81 -1.33
C GLN A 152 9.33 14.83 -2.40
N ILE A 153 9.04 15.10 -3.67
CA ILE A 153 9.50 14.22 -4.76
C ILE A 153 10.60 14.93 -5.53
N SER A 154 11.81 14.38 -5.52
CA SER A 154 12.93 14.89 -6.32
C SER A 154 12.95 14.23 -7.70
N ASP A 155 13.40 14.97 -8.71
CA ASP A 155 13.62 14.47 -10.08
C ASP A 155 12.38 13.87 -10.79
N CYS A 156 11.16 14.18 -10.33
CA CYS A 156 9.94 13.77 -11.01
C CYS A 156 9.49 14.81 -12.05
N LYS A 157 9.55 14.43 -13.33
CA LYS A 157 9.10 15.26 -14.47
C LYS A 157 7.70 14.89 -14.99
N MET A 158 7.06 13.91 -14.34
CA MET A 158 5.81 13.31 -14.81
C MET A 158 4.61 13.71 -13.96
N MET A 159 4.82 14.03 -12.69
CA MET A 159 3.75 14.37 -11.76
C MET A 159 3.17 15.75 -12.07
N LYS A 160 1.94 15.77 -12.58
CA LYS A 160 1.20 17.01 -12.88
C LYS A 160 0.06 17.28 -11.91
N GLU A 161 -0.35 16.25 -11.18
CA GLU A 161 -1.43 16.31 -10.20
C GLU A 161 -1.09 15.47 -8.96
N VAL A 162 -1.68 15.80 -7.80
CA VAL A 162 -1.51 14.98 -6.59
C VAL A 162 -2.51 13.82 -6.62
N ILE A 163 -3.75 14.07 -7.01
CA ILE A 163 -4.82 13.06 -7.11
C ILE A 163 -5.28 12.98 -8.57
N ALA A 164 -5.21 11.79 -9.16
CA ALA A 164 -5.77 11.49 -10.47
C ALA A 164 -7.26 11.15 -10.39
N GLU A 165 -8.03 11.60 -11.36
CA GLU A 165 -9.42 11.20 -11.56
C GLU A 165 -9.48 9.82 -12.24
N GLU A 166 -10.32 8.92 -11.72
CA GLU A 166 -10.57 7.60 -12.31
C GLU A 166 -11.81 7.68 -13.21
N GLU A 167 -11.69 7.24 -14.48
CA GLU A 167 -12.73 7.27 -15.52
C GLU A 167 -13.98 6.44 -15.15
N GLU A 168 -13.86 5.47 -14.24
CA GLU A 168 -15.01 4.71 -13.77
C GLU A 168 -15.72 5.51 -12.68
N HIS A 169 -16.86 6.15 -13.02
CA HIS A 169 -18.15 5.98 -12.35
C HIS A 169 -19.22 6.97 -12.87
N ARG A 170 -20.29 6.37 -13.42
CA ARG A 170 -21.71 6.78 -13.55
C ARG A 170 -22.08 8.27 -13.43
N PRO A 171 -22.89 8.81 -14.37
CA PRO A 171 -23.49 10.15 -14.25
C PRO A 171 -24.38 10.22 -12.99
N GLY A 172 -24.11 11.21 -12.13
CA GLY A 172 -24.88 11.49 -10.89
C GLY A 172 -24.07 11.53 -9.58
N LYS A 173 -22.73 11.60 -9.63
CA LYS A 173 -21.87 11.47 -8.44
C LYS A 173 -21.71 12.77 -7.65
N GLN A 174 -21.95 12.65 -6.35
CA GLN A 174 -21.68 13.61 -5.27
C GLN A 174 -20.31 14.26 -5.38
N THR A 175 -20.21 15.48 -4.85
CA THR A 175 -18.95 16.16 -4.53
C THR A 175 -18.02 15.21 -3.78
N LYS A 176 -16.93 14.77 -4.44
CA LYS A 176 -15.89 13.95 -3.82
C LYS A 176 -15.06 14.84 -2.89
N SER A 177 -15.12 14.58 -1.58
CA SER A 177 -14.26 15.24 -0.60
C SER A 177 -13.03 14.37 -0.34
N PHE A 178 -11.85 14.88 -0.69
CA PHE A 178 -10.57 14.23 -0.39
C PHE A 178 -9.99 14.78 0.91
N PHE A 179 -9.41 13.89 1.73
CA PHE A 179 -8.73 14.25 2.99
C PHE A 179 -9.51 15.24 3.89
N PRO A 180 -10.75 14.92 4.32
CA PRO A 180 -11.62 15.84 5.06
C PRO A 180 -11.06 16.29 6.43
N GLN A 181 -10.04 15.60 6.97
CA GLN A 181 -9.39 15.94 8.24
C GLN A 181 -7.99 16.54 8.06
N LEU A 182 -7.60 16.91 6.84
CA LEU A 182 -6.24 17.40 6.57
C LEU A 182 -6.02 18.77 7.22
N GLU A 183 -5.10 18.82 8.18
CA GLU A 183 -4.72 20.01 8.93
C GLU A 183 -3.37 20.58 8.44
N ARG A 184 -2.48 19.72 7.92
CA ARG A 184 -1.16 20.12 7.43
C ARG A 184 -0.87 19.48 6.07
N LEU A 185 -0.54 20.34 5.10
CA LEU A 185 -0.12 19.95 3.76
C LEU A 185 1.22 20.61 3.43
N GLU A 186 2.23 19.81 3.11
CA GLU A 186 3.51 20.29 2.63
C GLU A 186 3.87 19.60 1.32
N LEU A 187 4.12 20.41 0.29
CA LEU A 187 4.50 19.94 -1.03
C LEU A 187 5.83 20.60 -1.40
N GLY A 188 6.84 19.79 -1.69
CA GLY A 188 8.20 20.24 -2.00
C GLY A 188 8.81 19.51 -3.20
N SER A 189 9.68 20.18 -3.93
CA SER A 189 10.41 19.62 -5.09
C SER A 189 9.52 19.10 -6.26
N LEU A 190 8.21 19.41 -6.27
CA LEU A 190 7.26 18.98 -7.30
C LEU A 190 7.25 19.94 -8.51
N HIS A 191 8.32 19.93 -9.32
CA HIS A 191 8.56 20.96 -10.34
C HIS A 191 7.47 21.09 -11.42
N ASP A 192 6.85 19.98 -11.85
CA ASP A 192 5.85 19.97 -12.92
C ASP A 192 4.40 19.90 -12.41
N LEU A 193 4.18 20.01 -11.09
CA LEU A 193 2.84 19.96 -10.49
C LEU A 193 2.01 21.17 -10.92
N ARG A 194 0.84 20.92 -11.51
CA ARG A 194 -0.06 21.94 -12.05
C ARG A 194 -1.32 22.12 -11.23
N THR A 195 -1.82 21.04 -10.64
CA THR A 195 -3.04 21.04 -9.83
C THR A 195 -2.90 20.08 -8.66
N PHE A 196 -3.71 20.27 -7.61
CA PHE A 196 -3.84 19.26 -6.56
C PHE A 196 -4.73 18.11 -7.04
N CYS A 197 -5.87 18.44 -7.65
CA CYS A 197 -6.80 17.49 -8.26
C CYS A 197 -7.67 18.22 -9.28
N HIS A 198 -8.13 17.53 -10.33
CA HIS A 198 -9.12 18.07 -11.25
C HIS A 198 -10.52 17.90 -10.63
N VAL A 199 -10.96 18.85 -9.78
CA VAL A 199 -12.37 18.89 -9.36
C VAL A 199 -13.17 19.55 -10.48
N ASN A 200 -13.94 18.76 -11.23
CA ASN A 200 -15.01 19.32 -12.03
C ASN A 200 -16.13 19.80 -11.08
N HIS A 201 -16.09 21.09 -10.74
CA HIS A 201 -17.22 21.75 -10.13
C HIS A 201 -18.36 21.88 -11.14
N SER A 202 -19.56 21.48 -10.74
CA SER A 202 -20.68 22.43 -10.81
C SER A 202 -20.85 22.97 -9.39
N LEU A 203 -20.60 24.26 -9.24
CA LEU A 203 -20.88 25.03 -8.02
C LEU A 203 -22.41 25.21 -7.94
N GLU A 204 -23.06 24.61 -6.94
CA GLU A 204 -24.29 25.13 -6.34
C GLU A 204 -24.21 24.96 -4.82
#